data_AF-A0A6M2ATW2-F1
#
_entry.id   AF-A0A6M2ATW2-F1
#
_cell.length_a   1.000
_cell.length_b   1.000
_cell.length_c   1.000
_cell.angle_alpha   90.00
_cell.angle_beta   90.00
_cell.angle_gamma   90.00
#
_symmetry.space_group_name_H-M   'P 1'
#
loop_
_entity.id
_entity.type
_entity.pdbx_description
1 polymer ?
#
loop_
_entity_poly.entity_id
_entity_poly.type
_entity_poly.pdbx_seq_one_letter_code
_entity_poly.pdbx_strand_id
1 'polypeptide(L)'
;MKKLALMALVAFIGFTAQAQQAKITFNEDTVDYGTIEKGSDGLRVFEFTNTGDAPLIISDVKSSCGCTVPKKPEGPIAPGASSSIQVKYDTNRVGPIRKTITVYSNASEPMVALKIKGTVKPEAASVLEKS
;
A
#
# COMPACT_ATOMS: atom_id res chain seq x y z
N MET A 1 -57.21 47.63 -5.05
CA MET A 1 -56.48 47.43 -3.77
C MET A 1 -56.14 45.96 -3.63
N LYS A 2 -54.83 45.66 -3.62
CA LYS A 2 -54.13 44.61 -2.86
C LYS A 2 -54.89 43.31 -2.60
N LYS A 3 -54.52 42.21 -3.27
CA LYS A 3 -54.06 40.94 -2.64
C LYS A 3 -53.12 40.24 -3.63
N LEU A 4 -51.82 40.56 -3.54
CA LEU A 4 -50.78 39.91 -4.33
C LEU A 4 -50.66 38.44 -3.92
N ALA A 5 -50.57 37.59 -4.93
CA ALA A 5 -50.13 36.21 -4.86
C ALA A 5 -48.62 36.11 -4.51
N LEU A 6 -48.19 34.86 -4.29
CA LEU A 6 -46.84 34.36 -4.00
C LEU A 6 -46.41 34.41 -2.53
N MET A 7 -46.58 33.26 -1.88
CA MET A 7 -45.54 32.74 -0.97
C MET A 7 -45.06 31.41 -1.54
N ALA A 8 -44.06 31.48 -2.42
CA ALA A 8 -43.33 30.32 -2.88
C ALA A 8 -42.51 29.77 -1.71
N LEU A 9 -42.85 28.56 -1.27
CA LEU A 9 -42.08 27.77 -0.33
C LEU A 9 -40.73 27.40 -0.98
N VAL A 10 -39.71 28.22 -0.74
CA VAL A 10 -38.33 27.89 -1.12
C VAL A 10 -37.87 26.78 -0.17
N ALA A 11 -38.06 25.53 -0.57
CA ALA A 11 -37.42 24.38 0.05
C ALA A 11 -35.90 24.53 -0.15
N PHE A 12 -35.22 25.02 0.89
CA PHE A 12 -33.76 25.00 0.98
C PHE A 12 -33.34 23.53 1.18
N ILE A 13 -33.28 22.77 0.08
CA ILE A 13 -32.68 21.44 0.09
C ILE A 13 -31.18 21.67 0.24
N GLY A 14 -30.70 21.65 1.48
CA GLY A 14 -29.27 21.67 1.77
C GLY A 14 -28.63 20.45 1.15
N PHE A 15 -28.04 20.61 -0.04
CA PHE A 15 -27.10 19.64 -0.59
C PHE A 15 -25.86 19.70 0.30
N THR A 16 -25.80 18.83 1.30
CA THR A 16 -24.55 18.61 2.04
C THR A 16 -23.59 17.94 1.07
N ALA A 17 -22.63 18.69 0.54
CA ALA A 17 -21.53 18.13 -0.22
C ALA A 17 -20.77 17.16 0.70
N GLN A 18 -20.95 15.86 0.47
CA GLN A 18 -20.15 14.85 1.16
C GLN A 18 -18.72 14.99 0.64
N ALA A 19 -17.78 15.28 1.54
CA ALA A 19 -16.38 15.42 1.15
C ALA A 19 -15.87 14.07 0.62
N GLN A 20 -15.48 14.05 -0.64
CA GLN A 20 -14.88 12.87 -1.29
C GLN A 20 -13.54 12.56 -0.62
N GLN A 21 -13.29 11.29 -0.31
CA GLN A 21 -12.14 10.81 0.45
C GLN A 21 -11.49 9.60 -0.25
N ALA A 22 -10.18 9.66 -0.43
CA ALA A 22 -9.42 8.51 -0.90
C ALA A 22 -9.31 7.48 0.23
N LYS A 23 -9.38 6.19 -0.11
CA LYS A 23 -9.21 5.10 0.86
C LYS A 23 -8.40 3.98 0.22
N ILE A 24 -7.35 3.55 0.90
CA ILE A 24 -6.50 2.45 0.45
C ILE A 24 -6.88 1.18 1.20
N THR A 25 -6.94 0.06 0.50
CA THR A 25 -7.15 -1.26 1.11
C THR A 25 -6.19 -2.25 0.47
N PHE A 26 -5.28 -2.77 1.27
CA PHE A 26 -4.35 -3.82 0.84
C PHE A 26 -5.03 -5.18 0.91
N ASN A 27 -4.67 -6.07 -0.03
CA ASN A 27 -5.11 -7.46 0.01
C ASN A 27 -4.52 -8.18 1.22
N GLU A 28 -3.24 -7.90 1.50
CA GLU A 28 -2.52 -8.37 2.69
C GLU A 28 -1.65 -7.25 3.24
N ASP A 29 -1.63 -7.10 4.57
CA ASP A 29 -0.73 -6.17 5.25
C ASP A 29 0.64 -6.80 5.56
N THR A 30 0.76 -8.12 5.42
CA THR A 30 1.93 -8.90 5.83
C THR A 30 2.26 -9.95 4.77
N VAL A 31 3.44 -9.86 4.18
CA VAL A 31 3.96 -10.89 3.27
C VAL A 31 4.98 -11.77 3.99
N ASP A 32 4.76 -13.08 3.96
CA ASP A 32 5.73 -14.07 4.44
C ASP A 32 6.61 -14.58 3.30
N TYR A 33 7.92 -14.44 3.46
CA TYR A 33 8.91 -15.04 2.56
C TYR A 33 9.06 -16.53 2.83
N GLY A 34 8.59 -17.03 3.97
CA GLY A 34 8.87 -18.36 4.47
C GLY A 34 10.34 -18.50 4.80
N THR A 35 10.92 -19.64 4.45
CA THR A 35 12.36 -19.88 4.52
C THR A 35 12.94 -19.80 3.11
N ILE A 36 13.89 -18.88 2.89
CA ILE A 36 14.57 -18.68 1.62
C ILE A 36 16.08 -18.84 1.79
N GLU A 37 16.79 -19.13 0.71
CA GLU A 37 18.24 -19.25 0.72
C GLU A 37 18.93 -17.90 0.53
N LYS A 38 20.16 -17.78 1.02
CA LYS A 38 21.01 -16.63 0.79
C LYS A 38 21.17 -16.37 -0.72
N GLY A 39 20.98 -15.13 -1.15
CA GLY A 39 21.13 -14.74 -2.56
C GLY A 39 19.92 -15.04 -3.46
N SER A 40 18.85 -15.62 -2.91
CA SER A 40 17.57 -15.80 -3.63
C SER A 40 16.89 -14.47 -3.98
N ASP A 41 15.85 -14.51 -4.83
CA ASP A 41 15.09 -13.31 -5.16
C ASP A 41 14.26 -12.81 -3.97
N GLY A 42 14.61 -11.62 -3.48
CA GLY A 42 13.94 -10.94 -2.39
C GLY A 42 12.72 -10.12 -2.79
N LEU A 43 12.24 -10.19 -4.04
CA LEU A 43 11.10 -9.39 -4.50
C LEU A 43 9.77 -9.92 -3.95
N ARG A 44 8.95 -9.03 -3.39
CA ARG A 44 7.55 -9.27 -3.03
C ARG A 44 6.68 -8.09 -3.44
N VAL A 45 5.38 -8.35 -3.58
CA VAL A 45 4.40 -7.38 -4.07
C VAL A 45 3.28 -7.24 -3.06
N PHE A 46 2.95 -6.00 -2.72
CA PHE A 46 1.74 -5.65 -1.99
C PHE A 46 0.73 -5.08 -2.97
N GLU A 47 -0.35 -5.83 -3.19
CA GLU A 47 -1.48 -5.38 -3.99
C GLU A 47 -2.48 -4.64 -3.13
N PHE A 48 -3.05 -3.57 -3.69
CA PHE A 48 -4.05 -2.77 -3.02
C PHE A 48 -5.07 -2.21 -4.00
N THR A 49 -6.21 -1.78 -3.46
CA THR A 49 -7.30 -1.16 -4.20
C THR A 49 -7.65 0.18 -3.58
N ASN A 50 -7.95 1.18 -4.41
CA ASN A 50 -8.57 2.41 -3.94
C ASN A 50 -10.07 2.14 -3.70
N THR A 51 -10.45 1.91 -2.44
CA THR A 51 -11.83 1.66 -2.01
C THR A 51 -12.57 2.95 -1.62
N GLY A 52 -11.94 4.09 -1.83
CA GLY A 52 -12.53 5.41 -1.60
C GLY A 52 -13.32 5.87 -2.81
N ASP A 53 -13.87 7.08 -2.70
CA ASP A 53 -14.56 7.75 -3.79
C ASP A 53 -13.66 8.81 -4.46
N ALA A 54 -12.53 9.25 -3.88
CA ALA A 54 -11.58 10.18 -4.51
C ALA A 54 -10.33 9.49 -5.09
N PRO A 55 -9.60 10.11 -6.04
CA PRO A 55 -8.32 9.59 -6.52
C PRO A 55 -7.29 9.45 -5.39
N LEU A 56 -6.68 8.27 -5.31
CA LEU A 56 -5.64 7.93 -4.32
C LEU A 56 -4.26 8.26 -4.91
N ILE A 57 -3.41 8.94 -4.13
CA ILE A 57 -2.05 9.30 -4.50
C ILE A 57 -1.10 8.72 -3.46
N ILE A 58 -0.13 7.91 -3.90
CA ILE A 58 0.95 7.40 -3.07
C ILE A 58 2.12 8.39 -3.11
N SER A 59 2.24 9.21 -2.07
CA SER A 59 3.26 10.25 -1.99
C SER A 59 4.65 9.65 -1.78
N ASP A 60 4.77 8.65 -0.90
CA ASP A 60 6.04 8.02 -0.58
C ASP A 60 5.87 6.59 -0.06
N VAL A 61 6.92 5.79 -0.16
CA VAL A 61 7.01 4.45 0.42
C VAL A 61 8.38 4.30 1.05
N LYS A 62 8.42 4.27 2.39
CA LYS A 62 9.67 4.16 3.16
C LYS A 62 9.83 2.77 3.70
N SER A 63 10.96 2.13 3.42
CA SER A 63 11.29 0.81 3.96
C SER A 63 12.34 0.89 5.06
N SER A 64 12.24 -0.02 6.03
CA SER A 64 13.31 -0.23 7.01
C SER A 64 14.60 -0.77 6.34
N CYS A 65 15.74 -0.62 7.03
CA CYS A 65 17.06 -1.00 6.50
C CYS A 65 17.09 -2.45 5.97
N GLY A 66 17.73 -2.64 4.82
CA GLY A 66 17.83 -3.94 4.14
C GLY A 66 16.65 -4.27 3.20
N CYS A 67 15.77 -3.31 2.94
CA CYS A 67 14.77 -3.39 1.87
C CYS A 67 14.97 -2.22 0.90
N THR A 68 14.59 -2.42 -0.35
CA THR A 68 14.44 -1.38 -1.37
C THR A 68 13.02 -1.40 -1.91
N VAL A 69 12.56 -0.28 -2.47
CA VAL A 69 11.23 -0.16 -3.09
C VAL A 69 11.43 0.10 -4.59
N PRO A 70 11.60 -0.95 -5.40
CA PRO A 70 11.93 -0.79 -6.82
C PRO A 70 10.79 -0.20 -7.65
N LYS A 71 9.53 -0.35 -7.20
CA LYS A 71 8.36 0.12 -7.96
C LYS A 71 7.22 0.54 -7.04
N LYS A 72 6.69 1.74 -7.28
CA LYS A 72 5.43 2.23 -6.73
C LYS A 72 4.63 2.94 -7.84
N PRO A 73 3.33 3.16 -7.68
CA PRO A 73 2.56 3.96 -8.62
C PRO A 73 3.07 5.42 -8.63
N GLU A 74 3.19 5.99 -9.84
CA GLU A 74 3.64 7.38 -10.03
C GLU A 74 2.48 8.37 -10.20
N GLY A 75 1.29 7.87 -10.52
CA GLY A 75 0.10 8.68 -10.77
C GLY A 75 -1.07 8.38 -9.82
N PRO A 76 -2.15 9.17 -9.91
CA PRO A 76 -3.37 8.93 -9.16
C PRO A 76 -4.02 7.58 -9.54
N ILE A 77 -4.45 6.82 -8.54
CA ILE A 77 -5.26 5.61 -8.70
C ILE A 77 -6.74 5.98 -8.58
N ALA A 78 -7.50 5.75 -9.64
CA ALA A 78 -8.93 6.04 -9.68
C ALA A 78 -9.72 5.22 -8.63
N PRO A 79 -10.89 5.70 -8.18
CA PRO A 79 -11.81 4.92 -7.34
C PRO A 79 -12.10 3.54 -7.96
N GLY A 80 -12.03 2.49 -7.15
CA GLY A 80 -12.23 1.10 -7.56
C GLY A 80 -11.06 0.47 -8.33
N ALA A 81 -10.03 1.23 -8.70
CA ALA A 81 -8.86 0.69 -9.39
C ALA A 81 -7.86 0.08 -8.41
N SER A 82 -7.21 -1.00 -8.85
CA SER A 82 -6.15 -1.68 -8.11
C SER A 82 -4.77 -1.31 -8.62
N SER A 83 -3.77 -1.37 -7.74
CA SER A 83 -2.36 -1.20 -8.08
C SER A 83 -1.47 -1.97 -7.11
N SER A 84 -0.15 -1.80 -7.22
CA SER A 84 0.81 -2.58 -6.45
C SER A 84 2.05 -1.79 -6.04
N ILE A 85 2.64 -2.17 -4.91
CA ILE A 85 3.95 -1.70 -4.43
C ILE A 85 4.88 -2.91 -4.40
N GLN A 86 6.03 -2.79 -5.07
CA GLN A 86 7.07 -3.81 -5.02
C GLN A 86 8.07 -3.48 -3.91
N VAL A 87 8.45 -4.48 -3.15
CA VAL A 87 9.47 -4.39 -2.10
C VAL A 87 10.48 -5.50 -2.34
N LYS A 88 11.77 -5.16 -2.34
CA LYS A 88 12.85 -6.14 -2.50
C LYS A 88 13.73 -6.16 -1.25
N TYR A 89 13.71 -7.28 -0.52
CA TYR A 89 14.58 -7.53 0.61
C TYR A 89 15.98 -7.97 0.16
N ASP A 90 17.02 -7.55 0.88
CA ASP A 90 18.39 -8.01 0.70
C ASP A 90 18.59 -9.39 1.31
N THR A 91 18.41 -10.43 0.49
CA THR A 91 18.52 -11.85 0.86
C THR A 91 19.96 -12.30 1.15
N ASN A 92 20.97 -11.42 1.07
CA ASN A 92 22.31 -11.74 1.54
C ASN A 92 22.41 -11.72 3.07
N ARG A 93 21.40 -11.17 3.75
CA ARG A 93 21.31 -11.06 5.20
C ARG A 93 20.70 -12.32 5.79
N VAL A 94 21.56 -13.28 6.10
CA VAL A 94 21.18 -14.52 6.79
C VAL A 94 20.53 -14.20 8.14
N GLY A 95 19.45 -14.91 8.47
CA GLY A 95 18.72 -14.77 9.73
C GLY A 95 17.24 -14.43 9.55
N PRO A 96 16.54 -14.09 10.67
CA PRO A 96 15.12 -13.78 10.63
C PRO A 96 14.85 -12.46 9.92
N ILE A 97 13.83 -12.45 9.05
CA ILE A 97 13.27 -11.26 8.41
C ILE A 97 12.12 -10.78 9.28
N ARG A 98 12.21 -9.54 9.78
CA ARG A 98 11.12 -8.80 10.42
C ARG A 98 11.31 -7.33 10.07
N LYS A 99 10.57 -6.86 9.06
CA LYS A 99 10.74 -5.51 8.53
C LYS A 99 9.39 -4.87 8.30
N THR A 100 9.37 -3.55 8.45
CA THR A 100 8.20 -2.71 8.19
C THR A 100 8.48 -1.81 7.00
N ILE A 101 7.44 -1.61 6.18
CA ILE A 101 7.37 -0.69 5.06
C ILE A 101 6.20 0.24 5.33
N THR A 102 6.45 1.54 5.34
CA THR A 102 5.43 2.55 5.60
C THR A 102 5.03 3.21 4.28
N VAL A 103 3.76 3.12 3.93
CA VAL A 103 3.15 3.75 2.75
C VAL A 103 2.50 5.06 3.18
N TYR A 104 2.83 6.15 2.49
CA TYR A 104 2.27 7.46 2.71
C TYR A 104 1.32 7.82 1.55
N SER A 105 0.14 8.33 1.87
CA SER A 105 -0.87 8.69 0.87
C SER A 105 -1.78 9.84 1.31
N ASN A 106 -2.62 10.31 0.39
CA ASN A 106 -3.72 11.24 0.68
C ASN A 106 -5.00 10.53 1.16
N ALA A 107 -4.94 9.23 1.49
CA ALA A 107 -6.08 8.49 1.98
C ALA A 107 -6.55 8.99 3.36
N SER A 108 -7.75 8.56 3.76
CA SER A 108 -8.29 8.76 5.11
C SER A 108 -7.32 8.37 6.21
N GLU A 109 -6.57 7.30 5.97
CA GLU A 109 -5.43 6.87 6.77
C GLU A 109 -4.15 7.25 6.02
N PRO A 110 -3.47 8.35 6.40
CA PRO A 110 -2.36 8.90 5.62
C PRO A 110 -1.10 8.03 5.67
N MET A 111 -1.02 7.09 6.62
CA MET A 111 0.12 6.21 6.84
C MET A 111 -0.33 4.78 7.08
N VAL A 112 0.07 3.86 6.22
CA VAL A 112 -0.20 2.42 6.38
C VAL A 112 1.11 1.67 6.56
N ALA A 113 1.17 0.82 7.59
CA ALA A 113 2.34 0.00 7.88
C ALA A 113 2.16 -1.43 7.34
N LEU A 114 2.98 -1.79 6.36
CA LEU A 114 3.08 -3.13 5.79
C LEU A 114 4.25 -3.88 6.42
N LYS A 115 4.12 -5.19 6.56
CA LYS A 115 5.11 -6.04 7.22
C LYS A 115 5.64 -7.09 6.26
N ILE A 116 6.92 -7.40 6.38
CA ILE A 116 7.49 -8.60 5.79
C ILE A 116 8.13 -9.45 6.87
N LYS A 117 7.96 -10.77 6.74
CA LYS A 117 8.51 -11.77 7.65
C LYS A 117 9.12 -12.94 6.89
N GLY A 118 9.90 -13.76 7.58
CA GLY A 118 10.53 -14.96 7.02
C GLY A 118 11.87 -15.24 7.66
N THR A 119 12.67 -16.10 7.03
CA THR A 119 14.04 -16.44 7.44
C THR A 119 14.91 -16.66 6.20
N VAL A 120 16.08 -16.05 6.15
CA VAL A 120 17.14 -16.39 5.20
C VAL A 120 18.06 -17.44 5.82
N LYS A 121 18.19 -18.60 5.19
CA LYS A 121 19.18 -19.63 5.56
C LYS A 121 20.50 -19.38 4.83
N PRO A 122 21.64 -19.79 5.42
CA PRO A 122 22.89 -19.89 4.67
C PRO A 122 22.65 -20.70 3.39
N GLU A 123 23.39 -20.35 2.34
CA GLU A 123 23.47 -21.17 1.13
C GLU A 123 23.82 -22.61 1.55
N ALA A 124 23.07 -23.60 1.04
CA ALA A 124 23.38 -24.99 1.30
C ALA A 124 24.78 -25.24 0.73
N ALA A 125 25.77 -25.39 1.62
CA ALA A 125 27.14 -25.65 1.22
C ALA A 125 27.13 -26.79 0.19
N SER A 126 27.72 -26.54 -0.97
CA SER A 126 28.05 -27.56 -1.95
C SER A 126 28.88 -28.64 -1.25
N VAL A 127 28.23 -29.71 -0.80
CA VAL A 127 28.88 -30.90 -0.21
C VAL A 127 29.70 -31.67 -1.27
N LEU A 128 29.84 -31.14 -2.50
CA LEU A 128 30.40 -31.83 -3.65
C LEU A 128 31.81 -31.37 -4.10
N GLU A 129 32.46 -30.40 -3.45
CA GLU A 129 33.82 -29.93 -3.87
C GLU A 129 34.96 -30.23 -2.88
N LYS A 130 34.88 -31.34 -2.15
CA LYS A 130 36.04 -31.89 -1.41
C LYS A 130 36.18 -33.41 -1.50
N SER A 131 35.70 -34.01 -2.60
CA SER A 131 35.97 -35.43 -2.91
C SER A 131 37.15 -35.55 -3.86
#